data_AF-A0A2S2R5Q1-F1
#
_entry.id   AF-A0A2S2R5Q1-F1
#
_cell.length_a   1.000
_cell.length_b   1.000
_cell.length_c   1.000
_cell.angle_alpha   90.00
_cell.angle_beta   90.00
_cell.angle_gamma   90.00
#
_symmetry.space_group_name_H-M   'P 1'
#
loop_
_entity.id
_entity.type
_entity.pdbx_description
1 polymer ?
#
loop_
_entity_poly.entity_id
_entity_poly.type
_entity_poly.pdbx_seq_one_letter_code
_entity_poly.pdbx_strand_id
1 'polypeptide(L)'
;MFGDSEVASKISSARTKTEAIVNNVLAPHLLKEVLKIINDNNISFIGVCTDGSNHGAVKIFPILIQYFDNNFGIKHNLIELKSLPNETSETICNLLIETLENMSLLSKCIALSGDSCNTNFGSVER
;
A
#
# COMPACT_ATOMS: atom_id res chain seq x y z
N MET A 1 -7.34 -22.26 -5.66
CA MET A 1 -7.89 -21.17 -4.83
C MET A 1 -9.42 -21.11 -4.88
N PHE A 2 -10.10 -21.56 -5.95
CA PHE A 2 -11.56 -21.73 -6.00
C PHE A 2 -11.91 -23.01 -6.76
N GLY A 3 -11.85 -24.18 -6.13
CA GLY A 3 -12.01 -25.48 -6.82
C GLY A 3 -13.45 -25.82 -7.18
N ASP A 4 -14.40 -25.12 -6.57
CA ASP A 4 -15.80 -25.47 -6.41
C ASP A 4 -16.76 -24.34 -6.85
N SER A 5 -16.23 -23.17 -7.22
CA SER A 5 -17.05 -22.06 -7.70
C SER A 5 -17.12 -22.03 -9.22
N GLU A 6 -18.27 -22.44 -9.77
CA GLU A 6 -18.58 -22.29 -11.20
C GLU A 6 -18.52 -20.84 -11.68
N VAL A 7 -18.73 -19.87 -10.79
CA VAL A 7 -18.64 -18.45 -11.11
C VAL A 7 -17.17 -18.03 -11.20
N ALA A 8 -16.34 -18.43 -10.24
CA ALA A 8 -14.92 -18.12 -10.25
C ALA A 8 -14.18 -18.81 -11.41
N SER A 9 -14.60 -20.01 -11.80
CA SER A 9 -14.01 -20.71 -12.96
C SER A 9 -14.27 -19.99 -14.29
N LYS A 10 -15.38 -19.26 -14.40
CA LYS A 10 -15.74 -18.43 -15.57
C LYS A 10 -15.02 -17.09 -15.59
N ILE A 11 -14.56 -16.60 -14.44
CA ILE A 11 -13.77 -15.38 -14.31
C ILE A 11 -12.28 -15.77 -14.37
N SER A 12 -11.86 -16.34 -15.51
CA SER A 12 -10.45 -16.63 -15.76
C SER A 12 -9.86 -15.54 -16.66
N SER A 13 -8.78 -14.91 -16.21
CA SER A 13 -8.05 -13.91 -16.98
C SER A 13 -6.55 -14.21 -16.94
N ALA A 14 -5.87 -14.06 -18.06
CA ALA A 14 -4.43 -14.23 -18.14
C ALA A 14 -3.72 -13.18 -17.27
N ARG A 15 -2.55 -13.52 -16.73
CA ARG A 15 -1.79 -12.66 -15.78
C ARG A 15 -1.70 -11.19 -16.22
N THR A 16 -1.30 -10.94 -17.47
CA THR A 16 -1.17 -9.59 -18.03
C THR A 16 -2.49 -8.82 -18.12
N LYS A 17 -3.60 -9.51 -18.41
CA LYS A 17 -4.93 -8.89 -18.43
C LYS A 17 -5.40 -8.56 -17.02
N THR A 18 -5.19 -9.47 -16.07
CA THR A 18 -5.50 -9.23 -14.65
C THR A 18 -4.68 -8.07 -14.10
N GLU A 19 -3.39 -8.03 -14.39
CA GLU A 19 -2.51 -6.92 -14.00
C GLU A 19 -2.99 -5.58 -14.59
N ALA A 20 -3.36 -5.56 -15.87
CA ALA A 20 -3.91 -4.35 -16.49
C ALA A 20 -5.23 -3.89 -15.84
N ILE A 21 -6.11 -4.82 -15.43
CA ILE A 21 -7.35 -4.48 -14.72
C ILE A 21 -7.03 -3.91 -13.33
N VAL A 22 -6.10 -4.53 -12.60
CA VAL A 22 -5.69 -4.04 -11.28
C VAL A 22 -5.09 -2.64 -11.38
N ASN A 23 -4.11 -2.45 -12.26
CA ASN A 23 -3.33 -1.22 -12.34
C ASN A 23 -4.11 -0.06 -12.99
N ASN A 24 -4.97 -0.33 -13.97
CA ASN A 24 -5.65 0.74 -14.72
C ASN A 24 -7.09 0.99 -14.26
N VAL A 25 -7.69 0.09 -13.48
CA VAL A 25 -9.09 0.22 -13.04
C VAL A 25 -9.22 0.20 -11.53
N LEU A 26 -8.79 -0.88 -10.88
CA LEU A 26 -9.04 -1.07 -9.45
C LEU A 26 -8.20 -0.16 -8.57
N ALA A 27 -6.89 -0.07 -8.82
CA ALA A 27 -5.97 0.73 -8.01
C ALA A 27 -6.30 2.24 -8.08
N PRO A 28 -6.51 2.86 -9.27
CA PRO A 28 -6.86 4.27 -9.34
C PRO A 28 -8.21 4.58 -8.69
N HIS A 29 -9.19 3.67 -8.84
CA HIS A 29 -10.50 3.84 -8.21
C HIS A 29 -10.41 3.76 -6.68
N LEU A 30 -9.71 2.76 -6.15
CA LEU A 30 -9.50 2.60 -4.71
C LEU A 30 -8.82 3.84 -4.12
N LEU A 31 -7.74 4.30 -4.76
CA LEU A 31 -7.00 5.47 -4.28
C LEU A 31 -7.88 6.72 -4.26
N LYS A 32 -8.69 6.94 -5.31
CA LYS A 32 -9.62 8.05 -5.39
C LYS A 32 -10.66 8.02 -4.26
N GLU A 33 -11.25 6.86 -3.99
CA GLU A 33 -12.23 6.71 -2.90
C GLU A 33 -11.58 6.94 -1.52
N VAL A 34 -10.38 6.42 -1.29
CA VAL A 34 -9.64 6.63 -0.04
C VAL A 34 -9.33 8.10 0.19
N LEU A 35 -8.80 8.81 -0.82
CA LEU A 35 -8.51 10.24 -0.71
C LEU A 35 -9.78 11.07 -0.52
N LYS A 36 -10.88 10.68 -1.18
CA LYS A 36 -12.19 11.31 -0.98
C LYS A 36 -12.65 11.16 0.46
N ILE A 37 -12.59 9.96 1.05
CA ILE A 37 -12.95 9.72 2.45
C ILE A 37 -12.12 10.59 3.39
N ILE A 38 -10.80 10.64 3.18
CA ILE A 38 -9.89 11.45 4.01
C ILE A 38 -10.25 12.93 3.96
N ASN A 39 -10.57 13.46 2.78
CA ASN A 39 -10.88 14.86 2.60
C ASN A 39 -12.30 15.21 3.07
N ASP A 40 -13.31 14.44 2.67
CA ASP A 40 -14.73 14.68 2.98
C ASP A 40 -15.00 14.54 4.49
N ASN A 41 -14.36 13.58 5.16
CA ASN A 41 -14.47 13.39 6.61
C ASN A 41 -13.47 14.24 7.42
N ASN A 42 -12.69 15.10 6.75
CA ASN A 42 -11.69 15.97 7.34
C ASN A 42 -10.73 15.23 8.30
N ILE A 43 -10.24 14.08 7.87
CA ILE A 43 -9.32 13.26 8.66
C ILE A 43 -7.98 14.00 8.78
N SER A 44 -7.64 14.41 9.99
CA SER A 44 -6.44 15.21 10.28
C SER A 44 -5.17 14.37 10.43
N PHE A 45 -5.31 13.11 10.86
CA PHE A 45 -4.20 12.27 11.27
C PHE A 45 -4.26 10.90 10.63
N ILE A 46 -3.12 10.45 10.10
CA ILE A 46 -2.94 9.12 9.55
C ILE A 46 -1.67 8.49 10.14
N GLY A 47 -1.71 7.18 10.33
CA GLY A 47 -0.53 6.33 10.47
C GLY A 47 -0.18 5.71 9.11
N VAL A 48 1.10 5.49 8.87
CA VAL A 48 1.60 4.82 7.67
C VAL A 48 2.22 3.50 8.09
N CYS A 49 1.88 2.43 7.38
CA CYS A 49 2.44 1.11 7.63
C CYS A 49 3.11 0.60 6.36
N THR A 50 4.29 0.00 6.48
CA THR A 50 4.97 -0.67 5.36
C THR A 50 5.54 -2.00 5.81
N ASP A 51 5.67 -2.93 4.86
CA ASP A 51 6.26 -4.24 5.11
C ASP A 51 7.15 -4.69 3.93
N GLY A 52 8.22 -5.39 4.22
CA GLY A 52 9.24 -5.78 3.26
C GLY A 52 9.04 -7.21 2.83
N SER A 53 8.44 -7.42 1.66
CA SER A 53 8.31 -8.76 1.08
C SER A 53 9.47 -9.07 0.13
N ASN A 54 10.18 -10.16 0.40
CA ASN A 54 11.27 -10.65 -0.43
C ASN A 54 10.79 -11.77 -1.35
N HIS A 55 10.67 -11.49 -2.66
CA HIS A 55 10.42 -12.52 -3.67
C HIS A 55 11.60 -12.61 -4.65
N GLY A 56 12.55 -13.50 -4.36
CA GLY A 56 13.79 -13.60 -5.11
C GLY A 56 14.62 -12.32 -4.98
N ALA A 57 14.96 -11.69 -6.10
CA ALA A 57 15.69 -10.41 -6.14
C ALA A 57 14.78 -9.17 -6.03
N VAL A 58 13.46 -9.34 -6.05
CA VAL A 58 12.50 -8.22 -6.00
C VAL A 58 12.06 -7.98 -4.56
N LYS A 59 12.28 -6.76 -4.07
CA LYS A 59 11.82 -6.28 -2.76
C LYS A 59 10.52 -5.53 -2.96
N ILE A 60 9.40 -6.06 -2.47
CA ILE A 60 8.08 -5.45 -2.65
C ILE A 60 7.65 -4.82 -1.32
N PHE A 61 7.27 -3.54 -1.38
CA PHE A 61 6.79 -2.77 -0.25
C PHE A 61 5.33 -2.36 -0.47
N PRO A 62 4.37 -2.95 0.26
CA PRO A 62 3.02 -2.43 0.36
C PRO A 62 3.02 -1.23 1.31
N ILE A 63 2.45 -0.12 0.87
CA ILE A 63 2.27 1.07 1.69
C ILE A 63 0.80 1.15 2.04
N LEU A 64 0.52 1.06 3.34
CA LEU A 64 -0.82 1.19 3.90
C LEU A 64 -0.93 2.47 4.69
N ILE A 65 -2.13 3.02 4.74
CA ILE A 65 -2.50 4.07 5.68
C ILE A 65 -3.51 3.54 6.68
N GLN A 66 -3.40 4.01 7.91
CA GLN A 66 -4.33 3.76 9.00
C GLN A 66 -4.94 5.09 9.45
N TYR A 67 -6.25 5.13 9.61
CA TYR A 67 -6.96 6.29 10.15
C TYR A 67 -8.21 5.86 10.91
N PHE A 68 -8.75 6.76 11.72
CA PHE A 68 -10.01 6.55 12.43
C PHE A 68 -11.16 7.18 11.66
N ASP A 69 -12.15 6.36 11.32
CA ASP A 69 -13.43 6.79 10.76
C ASP A 69 -14.50 6.79 11.86
N ASN A 70 -15.24 7.89 12.00
CA ASN A 70 -16.23 8.04 13.08
C ASN A 70 -17.38 7.03 13.02
N ASN A 71 -17.70 6.51 11.83
CA ASN A 71 -18.80 5.58 11.63
C ASN A 71 -18.34 4.13 11.73
N PHE A 72 -17.11 3.84 11.28
CA PHE A 72 -16.63 2.47 11.10
C PHE A 72 -15.39 2.11 11.93
N GLY A 73 -14.88 3.01 12.75
CA GLY A 73 -13.71 2.83 13.58
C GLY A 73 -12.39 2.85 12.79
N ILE A 74 -11.41 2.07 13.23
CA ILE A 74 -10.08 2.02 12.62
C ILE A 74 -10.16 1.39 11.22
N LYS A 75 -9.62 2.09 10.22
CA LYS A 75 -9.51 1.63 8.84
C LYS A 75 -8.07 1.48 8.42
N HIS A 76 -7.84 0.51 7.54
CA HIS A 76 -6.56 0.28 6.87
C HIS A 76 -6.83 0.24 5.37
N ASN A 77 -6.04 0.97 4.60
CA ASN A 77 -6.15 0.99 3.15
C ASN A 77 -4.76 0.88 2.52
N LEU A 78 -4.61 -0.05 1.58
CA LEU A 78 -3.44 -0.12 0.72
C LEU A 78 -3.50 1.03 -0.29
N ILE A 79 -2.48 1.88 -0.30
CA ILE A 79 -2.39 3.05 -1.18
C ILE A 79 -1.37 2.89 -2.30
N GLU A 80 -0.36 2.04 -2.11
CA GLU A 80 0.70 1.81 -3.09
C GLU A 80 1.33 0.42 -2.87
N LEU A 81 1.82 -0.19 -3.95
CA LEU A 81 2.57 -1.44 -3.91
C LEU A 81 3.75 -1.33 -4.87
N LYS A 82 4.94 -1.10 -4.33
CA LYS A 82 6.11 -0.76 -5.16
C LYS A 82 7.26 -1.74 -4.95
N SER A 83 7.93 -2.08 -6.04
CA SER A 83 9.17 -2.84 -6.00
C SER A 83 10.38 -1.92 -5.93
N LEU A 84 11.29 -2.19 -5.00
CA LEU A 84 12.56 -1.48 -4.85
C LEU A 84 13.74 -2.41 -5.21
N PRO A 85 14.87 -1.83 -5.70
CA PRO A 85 16.08 -2.58 -5.98
C PRO A 85 16.87 -2.95 -4.72
N ASN A 86 16.67 -2.22 -3.62
CA ASN A 86 17.32 -2.45 -2.33
C ASN A 86 16.36 -2.13 -1.17
N GLU A 87 16.77 -2.49 0.04
CA GLU A 87 16.02 -2.35 1.29
C GLU A 87 16.75 -1.45 2.29
N THR A 88 17.47 -0.42 1.79
CA THR A 88 18.13 0.57 2.65
C THR A 88 17.09 1.48 3.32
N SER A 89 17.40 1.95 4.52
CA SER A 89 16.52 2.86 5.27
C SER A 89 16.20 4.13 4.48
N GLU A 90 17.18 4.70 3.78
CA GLU A 90 17.03 5.87 2.93
C GLU A 90 16.08 5.60 1.76
N THR A 91 16.23 4.49 1.05
CA THR A 91 15.36 4.15 -0.08
C THR A 91 13.92 3.93 0.36
N ILE A 92 13.72 3.27 1.51
CA ILE A 92 12.39 3.06 2.09
C ILE A 92 11.79 4.40 2.54
N CYS A 93 12.56 5.24 3.22
CA CYS A 93 12.10 6.56 3.68
C CYS A 93 11.69 7.45 2.51
N ASN A 94 12.53 7.54 1.47
CA ASN A 94 12.23 8.31 0.27
C ASN A 94 10.98 7.79 -0.44
N LEU A 95 10.83 6.46 -0.55
CA LEU A 95 9.61 5.85 -1.10
C LEU A 95 8.36 6.30 -0.32
N LEU A 96 8.40 6.29 1.01
CA LEU A 96 7.27 6.70 1.84
C LEU A 96 6.97 8.20 1.69
N ILE A 97 8.00 9.06 1.76
CA ILE A 97 7.86 10.51 1.61
C ILE A 97 7.26 10.84 0.23
N GLU A 98 7.86 10.35 -0.85
CA GLU A 98 7.39 10.60 -2.22
C GLU A 98 5.93 10.15 -2.39
N THR A 99 5.58 8.95 -1.90
CA THR A 99 4.22 8.42 -2.01
C THR A 99 3.22 9.32 -1.30
N LEU A 100 3.53 9.77 -0.07
CA LEU A 100 2.65 10.62 0.72
C LEU A 100 2.57 12.05 0.18
N GLU A 101 3.66 12.61 -0.35
CA GLU A 101 3.68 13.94 -0.98
C GLU A 101 2.83 13.96 -2.25
N ASN A 102 2.98 12.94 -3.11
CA ASN A 102 2.18 12.79 -4.33
C ASN A 102 0.67 12.74 -4.04
N MET A 103 0.29 12.27 -2.84
CA MET A 103 -1.09 12.18 -2.40
C MET A 103 -1.52 13.34 -1.49
N SER A 104 -0.65 14.32 -1.22
CA SER A 104 -0.89 15.41 -0.26
C SER A 104 -1.26 14.93 1.16
N LEU A 105 -0.69 13.78 1.57
CA LEU A 105 -0.94 13.14 2.86
C LEU A 105 0.21 13.31 3.86
N LEU A 106 1.39 13.75 3.42
CA LEU A 106 2.58 13.81 4.27
C LEU A 106 2.36 14.66 5.54
N SER A 107 1.69 15.81 5.42
CA SER A 107 1.39 16.71 6.55
C SER A 107 0.42 16.12 7.59
N LYS A 108 -0.30 15.05 7.23
CA LYS A 108 -1.24 14.34 8.12
C LYS A 108 -0.57 13.13 8.79
N CYS A 109 0.62 12.74 8.36
CA CYS A 109 1.32 11.55 8.88
C CYS A 109 1.88 11.82 10.28
N ILE A 110 1.42 11.05 11.27
CA ILE A 110 1.86 11.18 12.67
C ILE A 110 2.49 9.91 13.23
N ALA A 111 2.42 8.80 12.51
CA ALA A 111 2.92 7.51 12.96
C ALA A 111 3.44 6.70 11.79
N LEU A 112 4.52 5.95 12.05
CA LEU A 112 5.06 4.94 11.15
C LEU A 112 5.00 3.59 11.87
N SER A 113 4.56 2.56 11.16
CA SER A 113 4.47 1.18 11.66
C SER A 113 5.09 0.22 10.67
N GLY A 114 5.72 -0.81 11.20
CA GLY A 114 6.33 -1.91 10.47
C GLY A 114 6.67 -3.00 11.49
N ASP A 115 6.85 -4.24 11.04
CA ASP A 115 7.39 -5.27 11.93
C ASP A 115 8.88 -4.99 12.23
N SER A 116 9.44 -5.62 13.27
CA SER A 116 10.83 -5.40 13.67
C SER A 116 11.88 -6.04 12.74
N CYS A 117 11.50 -6.51 11.55
CA CYS A 117 12.43 -7.05 10.59
C CYS A 117 13.32 -5.93 10.02
N ASN A 118 14.61 -6.20 9.87
CA ASN A 118 15.56 -5.21 9.33
C ASN A 118 15.14 -4.69 7.95
N THR A 119 14.49 -5.52 7.13
CA THR A 119 13.97 -5.14 5.81
C THR A 119 12.97 -3.97 5.86
N ASN A 120 12.34 -3.70 7.01
CA ASN A 120 11.36 -2.63 7.18
C ASN A 120 11.95 -1.29 7.58
N PHE A 121 13.12 -1.29 8.22
CA PHE A 121 13.79 -0.09 8.73
C PHE A 121 15.18 0.14 8.15
N GLY A 122 15.61 -0.71 7.21
CA GLY A 122 16.95 -0.71 6.64
C GLY A 122 17.72 -1.96 7.03
N SER A 123 18.03 -2.82 6.05
CA SER A 123 19.02 -3.87 6.26
C SER A 123 20.44 -3.30 6.13
N VAL A 124 21.34 -3.73 7.02
CA VAL A 124 22.78 -3.43 6.92
C VAL A 124 23.31 -4.02 5.62
N GLU A 125 24.01 -3.23 4.81
CA GLU A 125 24.78 -3.76 3.67
C GLU A 125 25.65 -4.93 4.16
N ARG A 126 25.36 -6.13 3.68
CA ARG A 126 26.16 -7.34 3.92
C ARG A 126 26.61 -7.90 2.59
#